data_AF-A0A7X8KCI9-F1
#
_entry.id   AF-A0A7X8KCI9-F1
#
_cell.length_a   1.000
_cell.length_b   1.000
_cell.length_c   1.000
_cell.angle_alpha   90.00
_cell.angle_beta   90.00
_cell.angle_gamma   90.00
#
_symmetry.space_group_name_H-M   'P 1'
#
loop_
_entity.id
_entity.type
_entity.pdbx_description
1 polymer ?
#
loop_
_entity_poly.entity_id
_entity_poly.type
_entity_poly.pdbx_seq_one_letter_code
_entity_poly.pdbx_strand_id
1 'polypeptide(L)'
;IPALAAHLFVFYFAMFANITPPVALASFAAAGISGGDPMKTGLQSVRLSLAGFIVPYIFVYNTALLLLDTTPLVALRVTITAIIGVSMIGMATEGFALTGMKWIERILVFVGALLLITADPIQDAVGFVILIVILFFQFRKKRRTA
;
A
#
# COMPACT_ATOMS: atom_id res chain seq x y z
N ILE A 1 16.31 14.66 5.59
CA ILE A 1 16.04 13.25 5.23
C ILE A 1 17.38 12.52 5.23
N PRO A 2 17.55 11.40 5.96
CA PRO A 2 18.80 10.63 5.94
C PRO A 2 19.17 10.18 4.53
N ALA A 3 20.46 10.11 4.21
CA ALA A 3 20.92 9.72 2.88
C ALA A 3 20.36 8.35 2.46
N LEU A 4 20.34 7.36 3.37
CA LEU A 4 19.78 6.03 3.10
C LEU A 4 18.30 6.08 2.66
N ALA A 5 17.49 6.89 3.34
CA ALA A 5 16.08 7.04 2.98
C ALA A 5 15.91 7.66 1.58
N ALA A 6 16.74 8.65 1.22
CA ALA A 6 16.73 9.23 -0.11
C ALA A 6 17.17 8.23 -1.21
N HIS A 7 18.23 7.45 -0.96
CA HIS A 7 18.67 6.41 -1.90
C HIS A 7 17.60 5.33 -2.09
N LEU A 8 16.96 4.86 -1.01
CA LEU A 8 15.89 3.87 -1.09
C LEU A 8 14.63 4.42 -1.75
N PHE A 9 14.31 5.70 -1.53
CA PHE A 9 13.21 6.38 -2.21
C PHE A 9 13.42 6.33 -3.73
N VAL A 10 14.59 6.78 -4.22
CA VAL A 10 14.91 6.79 -5.65
C VAL A 10 14.99 5.37 -6.20
N PHE A 11 15.60 4.43 -5.47
CA PHE A 11 15.68 3.03 -5.85
C PHE A 11 14.30 2.39 -6.02
N TYR A 12 13.38 2.63 -5.09
CA TYR A 12 12.03 2.09 -5.16
C TYR A 12 11.26 2.64 -6.37
N PHE A 13 11.36 3.95 -6.65
CA PHE A 13 10.77 4.54 -7.85
C PHE A 13 11.43 4.01 -9.14
N ALA A 14 12.74 3.75 -9.14
CA ALA A 14 13.42 3.14 -10.28
C ALA A 14 12.89 1.71 -10.54
N MET A 15 12.59 0.93 -9.50
CA MET A 15 11.92 -0.37 -9.68
C MET A 15 10.50 -0.22 -10.24
N PHE A 16 9.74 0.76 -9.76
CA PHE A 16 8.38 1.02 -10.24
C PHE A 16 8.35 1.61 -11.67
N ALA A 17 9.43 2.26 -12.11
CA ALA A 17 9.55 2.72 -13.49
C ALA A 17 9.47 1.55 -14.50
N ASN A 18 9.88 0.35 -14.09
CA ASN A 18 9.83 -0.87 -14.93
C ASN A 18 8.41 -1.42 -15.15
N ILE A 19 7.40 -0.89 -14.45
CA ILE A 19 5.99 -1.27 -14.62
C ILE A 19 5.11 -0.11 -15.12
N THR A 20 5.59 1.14 -15.13
CA THR A 20 4.84 2.31 -15.60
C THR A 20 5.02 2.57 -17.10
N PRO A 21 3.94 2.57 -17.89
CA PRO A 21 4.01 2.99 -19.29
C PRO A 21 4.45 4.45 -19.43
N PRO A 22 5.22 4.83 -20.47
CA PRO A 22 5.55 4.05 -21.67
C PRO A 22 6.85 3.21 -21.57
N VAL A 23 7.62 3.31 -20.48
CA VAL A 23 8.93 2.66 -20.37
C VAL A 23 8.82 1.19 -19.98
N ALA A 24 7.89 0.85 -19.07
CA ALA A 24 7.48 -0.46 -18.53
C ALA A 24 8.17 -1.74 -19.06
N LEU A 25 9.50 -1.82 -18.98
CA LEU A 25 10.30 -2.85 -19.66
C LEU A 25 9.90 -4.27 -19.22
N ALA A 26 9.68 -4.46 -17.92
CA ALA A 26 9.31 -5.76 -17.37
C ALA A 26 7.87 -6.15 -17.77
N SER A 27 6.93 -5.21 -17.70
CA SER A 27 5.53 -5.47 -18.10
C SER A 27 5.41 -5.74 -19.61
N PHE A 28 6.21 -5.07 -20.44
CA PHE A 28 6.20 -5.29 -21.89
C PHE A 28 6.85 -6.62 -22.27
N ALA A 29 7.94 -7.00 -21.61
CA ALA A 29 8.52 -8.33 -21.77
C ALA A 29 7.54 -9.43 -21.36
N ALA A 30 6.84 -9.26 -20.22
CA ALA A 30 5.81 -10.19 -19.77
C ALA A 30 4.64 -10.30 -20.77
N ALA A 31 4.22 -9.18 -21.35
CA ALA A 31 3.18 -9.15 -22.40
C ALA A 31 3.61 -9.93 -23.65
N GLY A 32 4.88 -9.81 -24.06
CA GLY A 32 5.45 -10.57 -25.18
C GLY A 32 5.43 -12.08 -24.95
N ILE A 33 5.65 -12.54 -23.71
CA ILE A 33 5.58 -13.96 -23.34
C ILE A 33 4.13 -14.44 -23.28
N SER A 34 3.21 -13.64 -22.73
CA SER A 34 1.81 -14.03 -22.55
C SER A 34 0.93 -13.82 -23.80
N GLY A 35 1.48 -13.22 -24.87
CA GLY A 35 0.72 -12.81 -26.06
C GLY A 35 -0.27 -11.66 -25.82
N GLY A 36 -0.08 -10.88 -24.75
CA GLY A 36 -0.94 -9.75 -24.40
C GLY A 36 -0.50 -8.45 -25.08
N ASP A 37 -1.38 -7.44 -25.08
CA ASP A 37 -1.02 -6.08 -25.54
C ASP A 37 -0.09 -5.41 -24.50
N PRO A 38 1.13 -4.98 -24.88
CA PRO A 38 2.10 -4.41 -23.94
C PRO A 38 1.57 -3.20 -23.17
N MET A 39 0.85 -2.30 -23.85
CA MET A 39 0.33 -1.08 -23.24
C MET A 39 -0.77 -1.40 -22.22
N LYS A 40 -1.69 -2.31 -22.55
CA LYS A 40 -2.74 -2.77 -21.61
C LYS A 40 -2.13 -3.48 -20.42
N THR A 41 -1.14 -4.35 -20.64
CA THR A 41 -0.45 -5.07 -19.56
C THR A 41 0.24 -4.09 -18.61
N GLY A 42 0.98 -3.11 -19.14
CA GLY A 42 1.60 -2.07 -18.31
C GLY A 42 0.57 -1.26 -17.51
N LEU A 43 -0.55 -0.88 -18.11
CA LEU A 43 -1.61 -0.15 -17.41
C LEU A 43 -2.24 -0.98 -16.27
N GLN A 44 -2.45 -2.28 -16.49
CA GLN A 44 -2.92 -3.18 -15.43
C GLN A 44 -1.86 -3.39 -14.34
N SER A 45 -0.57 -3.49 -14.71
CA SER A 45 0.52 -3.56 -13.73
C SER A 45 0.52 -2.34 -12.82
N VAL A 46 0.43 -1.13 -13.38
CA VAL A 46 0.36 0.11 -12.57
C VAL A 46 -0.83 0.08 -11.64
N ARG A 47 -2.02 -0.27 -12.15
CA ARG A 47 -3.25 -0.32 -11.35
C ARG A 47 -3.10 -1.22 -10.13
N LEU A 48 -2.56 -2.42 -10.33
CA LEU A 48 -2.34 -3.39 -9.24
C LEU A 48 -1.26 -2.91 -8.26
N SER A 49 -0.25 -2.20 -8.76
CA SER A 49 0.88 -1.72 -7.95
C SER A 49 0.63 -0.36 -7.27
N LEU A 50 -0.52 0.30 -7.48
CA LEU A 50 -0.84 1.60 -6.89
C LEU A 50 -0.63 1.63 -5.36
N ALA A 51 -0.95 0.55 -4.66
CA ALA A 51 -0.76 0.46 -3.22
C ALA A 51 0.72 0.52 -2.79
N GLY A 52 1.65 0.06 -3.65
CA GLY A 52 3.08 0.09 -3.37
C GLY A 52 3.71 1.47 -3.52
N PHE A 53 3.13 2.38 -4.29
CA PHE A 53 3.67 3.73 -4.50
C PHE A 53 3.77 4.57 -3.22
N ILE A 54 3.11 4.18 -2.15
CA ILE A 54 3.17 4.87 -0.86
C ILE A 54 4.41 4.51 -0.05
N VAL A 55 5.03 3.34 -0.29
CA VAL A 55 6.14 2.80 0.50
C VAL A 55 7.36 3.74 0.54
N PRO A 56 7.77 4.39 -0.56
CA PRO A 56 8.85 5.39 -0.52
C PRO A 56 8.59 6.51 0.49
N TYR A 57 7.35 6.97 0.58
CA TYR A 57 6.97 8.02 1.52
C TYR A 57 7.06 7.51 2.97
N ILE A 58 6.71 6.24 3.22
CA ILE A 58 6.87 5.61 4.54
C ILE A 58 8.34 5.63 4.97
N PHE A 59 9.30 5.34 4.09
CA PHE A 59 10.74 5.42 4.43
C PHE A 59 11.19 6.83 4.82
N VAL A 60 10.58 7.86 4.23
CA VAL A 60 10.91 9.26 4.51
C VAL A 60 10.30 9.73 5.84
N TYR A 61 9.05 9.35 6.11
CA TYR A 61 8.35 9.73 7.34
C TYR A 61 8.76 8.87 8.54
N ASN A 62 9.18 7.62 8.30
CA ASN A 62 9.46 6.66 9.34
C ASN A 62 10.78 5.92 9.11
N THR A 63 11.86 6.55 9.55
CA THR A 63 13.22 6.01 9.43
C THR A 63 13.47 4.80 10.34
N ALA A 64 12.60 4.52 11.32
CA ALA A 64 12.66 3.30 12.11
C ALA A 64 12.41 2.05 11.26
N LEU A 65 11.69 2.18 10.15
CA LEU A 65 11.52 1.09 9.17
C LEU A 65 12.83 0.77 8.44
N LEU A 66 13.79 1.70 8.45
CA LEU A 66 15.16 1.53 7.95
C LEU A 66 16.14 1.10 9.05
N LEU A 67 15.64 0.78 10.25
CA LEU A 67 16.43 0.44 11.43
C LEU A 67 17.42 1.55 11.85
N LEU A 68 17.14 2.80 11.50
CA LEU A 68 17.92 3.97 11.90
C LEU A 68 17.44 4.47 13.26
N ASP A 69 18.36 4.60 14.22
CA ASP A 69 18.15 5.18 15.55
C ASP A 69 16.90 4.63 16.28
N THR A 70 16.63 3.33 16.13
CA THR A 70 15.41 2.69 16.63
C THR A 70 15.69 1.51 17.54
N THR A 71 14.70 1.13 18.35
CA THR A 71 14.74 -0.09 19.14
C THR A 71 14.04 -1.22 18.38
N PRO A 72 14.40 -2.50 18.62
CA PRO A 72 13.75 -3.64 17.96
C PRO A 72 12.22 -3.64 18.12
N LEU A 73 11.72 -3.17 19.28
CA LEU A 73 10.29 -3.08 19.55
C LEU A 73 9.60 -2.02 18.66
N VAL A 74 10.22 -0.85 18.50
CA VAL A 74 9.68 0.22 17.64
C VAL A 74 9.74 -0.22 16.17
N ALA A 75 10.85 -0.82 15.74
CA ALA A 75 10.99 -1.36 14.39
C ALA A 75 9.92 -2.41 14.06
N LEU A 76 9.66 -3.35 14.97
CA LEU A 76 8.63 -4.37 14.80
C LEU A 76 7.24 -3.74 14.68
N ARG A 77 6.91 -2.80 15.57
CA ARG A 77 5.63 -2.08 15.54
C ARG A 77 5.42 -1.37 14.21
N VAL A 78 6.41 -0.57 13.79
CA VAL A 78 6.40 0.19 12.54
C VAL A 78 6.28 -0.71 11.31
N THR A 79 6.93 -1.88 11.34
CA THR A 79 6.81 -2.87 10.28
C THR A 79 5.38 -3.41 10.18
N ILE A 80 4.75 -3.73 11.32
CA ILE A 80 3.37 -4.21 11.36
C ILE A 80 2.39 -3.13 10.87
N THR A 81 2.53 -1.88 11.32
CA THR A 81 1.65 -0.78 10.87
C THR A 81 1.82 -0.49 9.39
N ALA A 82 3.04 -0.55 8.86
CA ALA A 82 3.29 -0.38 7.43
C ALA A 82 2.69 -1.50 6.58
N ILE A 83 2.81 -2.77 6.99
CA ILE A 83 2.18 -3.90 6.30
C ILE A 83 0.67 -3.68 6.23
N ILE A 84 0.07 -3.28 7.34
CA ILE A 84 -1.37 -3.07 7.44
C ILE A 84 -1.82 -1.85 6.63
N GLY A 85 -1.08 -0.74 6.70
CA GLY A 85 -1.35 0.47 5.93
C GLY A 85 -1.28 0.24 4.42
N VAL A 86 -0.22 -0.42 3.92
CA VAL A 86 -0.11 -0.77 2.49
C VAL A 86 -1.25 -1.71 2.07
N SER A 87 -1.60 -2.68 2.91
CA SER A 87 -2.73 -3.58 2.66
C SER A 87 -4.07 -2.83 2.58
N MET A 88 -4.28 -1.84 3.45
CA MET A 88 -5.46 -0.98 3.44
C MET A 88 -5.54 -0.13 2.16
N ILE A 89 -4.42 0.40 1.67
CA ILE A 89 -4.41 1.11 0.38
C ILE A 89 -4.79 0.15 -0.74
N GLY A 90 -4.28 -1.09 -0.73
CA GLY A 90 -4.70 -2.14 -1.67
C GLY A 90 -6.21 -2.41 -1.63
N MET A 91 -6.80 -2.53 -0.43
CA MET A 91 -8.25 -2.68 -0.28
C MET A 91 -9.01 -1.47 -0.85
N ALA A 92 -8.51 -0.26 -0.63
CA ALA A 92 -9.12 0.97 -1.15
C ALA A 92 -9.00 1.09 -2.67
N THR A 93 -7.87 0.72 -3.28
CA THR A 93 -7.65 0.78 -4.73
C THR A 93 -8.46 -0.28 -5.46
N GLU A 94 -8.50 -1.51 -4.96
CA GLU A 94 -9.29 -2.60 -5.54
C GLU A 94 -10.79 -2.49 -5.22
N GLY A 95 -11.14 -1.82 -4.11
CA GLY A 95 -12.53 -1.69 -3.66
C GLY A 95 -13.09 -2.99 -3.10
N PHE A 96 -12.23 -3.86 -2.58
CA PHE A 96 -12.61 -5.16 -2.04
C PHE A 96 -11.77 -5.50 -0.80
N ALA A 97 -12.41 -6.01 0.25
CA ALA A 97 -11.72 -6.64 1.38
C ALA A 97 -12.28 -8.04 1.65
N LEU A 98 -13.51 -8.13 2.15
CA LEU A 98 -14.24 -9.39 2.34
C LEU A 98 -15.47 -9.50 1.44
N THR A 99 -16.09 -8.36 1.14
CA THR A 99 -17.09 -8.18 0.07
C THR A 99 -16.78 -6.87 -0.66
N GLY A 100 -17.53 -6.59 -1.74
CA GLY A 100 -17.39 -5.32 -2.45
C GLY A 100 -17.62 -4.11 -1.54
N MET A 101 -16.69 -3.16 -1.56
CA MET A 101 -16.71 -1.93 -0.77
C MET A 101 -17.50 -0.82 -1.45
N LYS A 102 -18.23 -0.05 -0.65
CA LYS A 102 -18.82 1.22 -1.12
C LYS A 102 -17.73 2.30 -1.24
N TRP A 103 -17.94 3.32 -2.05
CA TRP A 103 -17.01 4.46 -2.16
C TRP A 103 -16.68 5.10 -0.81
N ILE A 104 -17.65 5.21 0.11
CA ILE A 104 -17.42 5.73 1.46
C ILE A 104 -16.43 4.85 2.26
N GLU A 105 -16.55 3.53 2.16
CA GLU A 105 -15.67 2.57 2.85
C GLU A 105 -14.26 2.64 2.28
N ARG A 106 -14.14 2.80 0.95
CA ARG A 106 -12.85 2.97 0.27
C ARG A 106 -12.12 4.22 0.74
N ILE A 107 -12.82 5.35 0.83
CA ILE A 107 -12.24 6.61 1.31
C ILE A 107 -11.82 6.49 2.77
N LEU A 108 -12.67 5.90 3.62
CA LEU A 108 -12.35 5.71 5.04
C LEU A 108 -11.12 4.81 5.22
N VAL A 109 -11.04 3.68 4.52
CA VAL A 109 -9.88 2.79 4.57
C VAL A 109 -8.63 3.49 4.02
N PHE A 110 -8.74 4.28 2.94
CA PHE A 110 -7.63 5.04 2.41
C PHE A 110 -7.10 6.07 3.43
N VAL A 111 -7.98 6.82 4.08
CA VAL A 111 -7.60 7.78 5.13
C VAL A 111 -6.98 7.04 6.33
N GLY A 112 -7.58 5.93 6.76
CA GLY A 112 -7.03 5.09 7.84
C GLY A 112 -5.64 4.55 7.51
N ALA A 113 -5.37 4.24 6.25
CA ALA A 113 -4.05 3.81 5.81
C ALA A 113 -3.01 4.93 5.88
N LEU A 114 -3.38 6.15 5.48
CA LEU A 114 -2.48 7.32 5.55
C LEU A 114 -2.10 7.64 7.01
N LEU A 115 -3.03 7.44 7.96
CA LEU A 115 -2.76 7.64 9.39
C LEU A 115 -1.75 6.63 9.96
N LEU A 116 -1.59 5.45 9.36
CA LEU A 116 -0.62 4.43 9.79
C LEU A 116 0.82 4.70 9.29
N ILE A 117 1.03 5.73 8.47
CA ILE A 117 2.34 6.03 7.84
C ILE A 117 3.24 6.87 8.74
N THR A 118 2.65 7.75 9.53
CA THR A 118 3.31 8.83 10.29
C THR A 118 3.95 8.38 11.60
N ALA A 119 3.83 7.09 11.97
CA ALA A 119 4.41 6.50 13.18
C ALA A 119 3.92 7.09 14.51
N ASP A 120 2.86 7.90 14.49
CA ASP A 120 2.27 8.49 15.69
C ASP A 120 1.34 7.47 16.38
N PRO A 121 1.51 7.18 17.67
CA PRO A 121 0.72 6.15 18.33
C PRO A 121 -0.79 6.38 18.39
N ILE A 122 -1.20 7.64 18.42
CA ILE A 122 -2.62 8.01 18.43
C ILE A 122 -3.18 7.80 17.02
N GLN A 123 -2.44 8.21 15.98
CA GLN A 123 -2.84 8.03 14.59
C GLN A 123 -2.89 6.54 14.21
N ASP A 124 -1.94 5.74 14.67
CA ASP A 124 -1.96 4.29 14.52
C ASP A 124 -3.24 3.69 15.10
N ALA A 125 -3.59 4.06 16.34
CA ALA A 125 -4.79 3.58 17.01
C ALA A 125 -6.06 3.93 16.23
N VAL A 126 -6.15 5.15 15.70
CA VAL A 126 -7.27 5.58 14.85
C VAL A 126 -7.33 4.76 13.56
N GLY A 127 -6.20 4.55 12.88
CA GLY A 127 -6.11 3.73 11.68
C GLY A 127 -6.58 2.28 11.92
N PHE A 128 -6.16 1.68 13.04
CA PHE A 128 -6.62 0.35 13.45
C PHE A 128 -8.11 0.29 13.74
N VAL A 129 -8.66 1.29 14.45
CA VAL A 129 -10.10 1.36 14.72
C VAL A 129 -10.90 1.44 13.41
N ILE A 130 -10.47 2.26 12.46
CA ILE A 130 -11.10 2.35 11.14
C ILE A 130 -11.09 0.98 10.45
N LEU A 131 -9.95 0.29 10.43
CA LEU A 131 -9.84 -1.04 9.83
C LEU A 131 -10.79 -2.05 10.49
N ILE A 132 -10.79 -2.13 11.81
CA ILE A 132 -11.64 -3.06 12.57
C ILE A 132 -13.12 -2.79 12.32
N VAL A 133 -13.54 -1.52 12.34
CA VAL A 133 -14.92 -1.12 12.10
C VAL A 133 -15.35 -1.53 10.68
N ILE A 134 -14.53 -1.26 9.67
CA ILE A 134 -14.84 -1.61 8.28
C ILE A 134 -14.89 -3.13 8.10
N LEU A 135 -13.92 -3.87 8.62
CA LEU A 135 -13.92 -5.33 8.55
C LEU A 135 -15.12 -5.94 9.28
N PHE A 136 -15.53 -5.37 10.41
CA PHE A 136 -16.72 -5.81 11.15
C PHE A 136 -18.01 -5.62 10.33
N PHE A 137 -18.21 -4.44 9.71
CA PHE A 137 -19.36 -4.20 8.83
C PHE A 137 -19.34 -5.11 7.61
N GLN A 138 -18.17 -5.31 7.01
CA GLN A 138 -17.95 -6.20 5.87
C GLN A 138 -18.24 -7.67 6.21
N PHE A 139 -17.83 -8.13 7.39
CA PHE A 139 -18.11 -9.48 7.88
C PHE A 139 -19.59 -9.72 8.14
N ARG A 140 -20.29 -8.73 8.72
CA ARG A 140 -21.76 -8.76 8.87
C ARG A 140 -22.50 -8.79 7.53
N LYS A 141 -22.00 -8.06 6.54
CA LYS A 141 -22.54 -8.05 5.18
C LYS A 141 -22.35 -9.41 4.49
N LYS A 142 -21.15 -9.99 4.58
CA LYS A 142 -20.84 -11.32 4.03
C LYS A 142 -21.80 -12.40 4.54
N ARG A 143 -22.09 -12.41 5.84
CA ARG A 143 -23.02 -13.36 6.48
C ARG A 143 -24.50 -13.18 6.07
N ARG A 144 -24.89 -12.03 5.52
CA ARG A 144 -26.26 -11.81 5.02
C ARG A 144 -26.44 -12.24 3.56
N THR A 145 -25.34 -12.34 2.81
CA THR A 145 -25.34 -12.71 1.39
C THR A 145 -24.97 -14.18 1.14
N ALA A 146 -24.53 -14.90 2.17
CA ALA A 146 -24.27 -16.34 2.17
C ALA A 146 -25.44 -17.07 2.82
#